data_AF-A0A930JPB2-F1
#
_entry.id   AF-A0A930JPB2-F1
#
_cell.length_a   1.000
_cell.length_b   1.000
_cell.length_c   1.000
_cell.angle_alpha   90.00
_cell.angle_beta   90.00
_cell.angle_gamma   90.00
#
_symmetry.space_group_name_H-M   'P 1'
#
loop_
_entity.id
_entity.type
_entity.pdbx_description
1 polymer ?
#
loop_
_entity_poly.entity_id
_entity_poly.type
_entity_poly.pdbx_seq_one_letter_code
_entity_poly.pdbx_strand_id
1 'polypeptide(L)'
;MATVIYNDRINTWRKMKQLDELLETKPTAQAVAEMAELRIRNLQAFAELQSFNDTGKFLCKHPILFGRSEIAQLIKLLRTDPAEFLRQHKNVLDNIKRYKSFVKRKDRKEKRDADKRNLQKYQEKERLFKMVLEQQNK
;
A
#
# COMPACT_ATOMS: atom_id res chain seq x y z
N MET A 1 -3.66 5.92 -12.60
CA MET A 1 -4.11 4.97 -11.55
C MET A 1 -5.35 5.44 -10.80
N ALA A 2 -5.45 6.72 -10.43
CA ALA A 2 -6.66 7.26 -9.79
C ALA A 2 -7.95 6.93 -10.58
N THR A 3 -7.94 7.08 -11.91
CA THR A 3 -9.08 6.74 -12.79
C THR A 3 -9.50 5.26 -12.69
N VAL A 4 -8.55 4.34 -12.55
CA VAL A 4 -8.85 2.90 -12.46
C VAL A 4 -9.50 2.58 -11.12
N ILE A 5 -8.99 3.12 -10.01
CA ILE A 5 -9.57 2.95 -8.67
C ILE A 5 -10.95 3.61 -8.61
N TYR A 6 -11.09 4.79 -9.20
CA TYR A 6 -12.35 5.52 -9.27
C TYR A 6 -13.43 4.71 -10.02
N ASN A 7 -13.07 4.12 -11.17
CA ASN A 7 -13.97 3.25 -11.91
C ASN A 7 -14.33 1.98 -11.12
N ASP A 8 -13.38 1.37 -10.42
CA ASP A 8 -13.65 0.21 -9.58
C ASP A 8 -14.60 0.54 -8.42
N ARG A 9 -14.47 1.73 -7.81
CA ARG A 9 -15.39 2.25 -6.80
C ARG A 9 -16.82 2.37 -7.34
N ILE A 10 -16.98 2.88 -8.56
CA ILE A 10 -18.31 3.00 -9.19
C ILE A 10 -18.88 1.62 -9.49
N ASN A 11 -18.07 0.71 -10.03
CA ASN A 11 -18.51 -0.63 -10.40
C ASN A 11 -18.90 -1.48 -9.18
N THR A 12 -18.11 -1.42 -8.11
CA THR A 12 -18.41 -2.11 -6.84
C THR A 12 -19.71 -1.58 -6.23
N TRP A 13 -19.92 -0.25 -6.24
CA TRP A 13 -21.18 0.33 -5.77
C TRP A 13 -22.40 -0.12 -6.59
N ARG A 14 -22.29 -0.17 -7.92
CA ARG A 14 -23.38 -0.64 -8.79
C ARG A 14 -23.73 -2.10 -8.50
N LYS A 15 -22.72 -2.96 -8.36
CA LYS A 15 -22.91 -4.38 -8.00
C LYS A 15 -23.54 -4.55 -6.62
N MET A 16 -23.11 -3.76 -5.64
CA MET A 16 -23.71 -3.78 -4.31
C MET A 16 -25.19 -3.44 -4.36
N LYS A 17 -25.59 -2.43 -5.14
CA LYS A 17 -27.01 -2.06 -5.29
C LYS A 17 -27.84 -3.22 -5.88
N GLN A 18 -27.31 -3.90 -6.88
CA GLN A 18 -27.97 -5.08 -7.47
C GLN A 18 -28.10 -6.24 -6.47
N LEU A 19 -27.07 -6.46 -5.64
CA LEU A 19 -27.11 -7.48 -4.59
C LEU A 19 -28.10 -7.12 -3.48
N ASP A 20 -28.24 -5.84 -3.15
CA ASP A 20 -29.21 -5.37 -2.15
C ASP A 20 -30.64 -5.75 -2.53
N GLU A 21 -31.04 -5.46 -3.79
CA GLU A 21 -32.34 -5.84 -4.35
C GLU A 21 -32.55 -7.38 -4.36
N LEU A 22 -31.49 -8.16 -4.61
CA LEU A 22 -31.55 -9.63 -4.57
C LEU A 22 -31.65 -10.17 -3.14
N LEU A 23 -30.98 -9.55 -2.18
CA LEU A 23 -31.00 -9.96 -0.77
C LEU A 23 -32.35 -9.70 -0.11
N GLU A 24 -33.06 -8.64 -0.51
CA GLU A 24 -34.43 -8.37 -0.06
C GLU A 24 -35.42 -9.45 -0.53
N THR A 25 -35.18 -10.07 -1.69
CA THR A 25 -36.09 -11.08 -2.27
C THR A 25 -35.73 -12.51 -1.87
N LYS A 26 -34.44 -12.90 -1.94
CA LYS A 26 -33.95 -14.24 -1.58
C LYS A 26 -32.54 -14.18 -0.96
N PRO A 27 -32.45 -14.00 0.37
CA PRO A 27 -31.15 -13.93 1.03
C PRO A 27 -30.43 -15.28 0.97
N THR A 28 -29.25 -15.29 0.36
CA THR A 28 -28.37 -16.46 0.28
C THR A 28 -27.05 -16.14 0.96
N ALA A 29 -26.48 -17.08 1.72
CA ALA A 29 -25.21 -16.87 2.43
C ALA A 29 -24.07 -16.40 1.50
N GLN A 30 -24.03 -16.91 0.26
CA GLN A 30 -23.08 -16.48 -0.77
C GLN A 30 -23.25 -15.01 -1.16
N ALA A 31 -24.49 -14.55 -1.38
CA ALA A 31 -24.79 -13.16 -1.72
C ALA A 31 -24.45 -12.20 -0.57
N VAL A 32 -24.66 -12.64 0.68
CA VAL A 32 -24.25 -11.86 1.87
C VAL A 32 -22.72 -11.74 1.95
N ALA A 33 -21.99 -12.82 1.72
CA ALA A 33 -20.52 -12.80 1.68
C ALA A 33 -20.00 -11.90 0.56
N GLU A 34 -20.56 -11.99 -0.65
CA GLU A 34 -20.19 -11.14 -1.79
C GLU A 34 -20.46 -9.66 -1.50
N MET A 35 -21.59 -9.34 -0.87
CA MET A 35 -21.92 -7.97 -0.45
C MET A 35 -20.88 -7.42 0.54
N ALA A 36 -20.46 -8.23 1.51
CA ALA A 36 -19.42 -7.85 2.47
C ALA A 36 -18.07 -7.63 1.79
N GLU A 37 -17.64 -8.53 0.90
CA GLU A 37 -16.38 -8.38 0.14
C GLU A 37 -16.37 -7.14 -0.74
N LEU A 38 -17.47 -6.89 -1.46
CA LEU A 38 -17.63 -5.68 -2.28
C LEU A 38 -17.59 -4.41 -1.43
N ARG A 39 -18.21 -4.44 -0.24
CA ARG A 39 -18.16 -3.31 0.69
C ARG A 39 -16.73 -3.04 1.17
N ILE A 40 -15.99 -4.09 1.56
CA ILE A 40 -14.59 -3.97 1.98
C ILE A 40 -13.75 -3.37 0.84
N ARG A 41 -13.90 -3.88 -0.38
CA ARG A 41 -13.19 -3.38 -1.56
C ARG A 41 -13.52 -1.92 -1.87
N ASN A 42 -14.80 -1.54 -1.76
CA ASN A 42 -15.23 -0.16 -1.99
C ASN A 42 -14.63 0.81 -0.96
N LEU A 43 -14.63 0.43 0.33
CA LEU A 43 -14.01 1.21 1.40
C LEU A 43 -12.50 1.37 1.19
N GLN A 44 -11.81 0.31 0.75
CA GLN A 44 -10.41 0.38 0.37
C GLN A 44 -10.19 1.37 -0.78
N ALA A 45 -11.00 1.32 -1.85
CA ALA A 45 -10.90 2.25 -2.97
C ALA A 45 -11.10 3.71 -2.54
N PHE A 46 -12.03 3.97 -1.61
CA PHE A 46 -12.22 5.29 -1.00
C PHE A 46 -10.97 5.76 -0.24
N ALA A 47 -10.43 4.93 0.64
CA ALA A 47 -9.24 5.27 1.43
C ALA A 47 -8.02 5.55 0.53
N GLU A 48 -7.87 4.81 -0.57
CA GLU A 48 -6.82 5.05 -1.58
C GLU A 48 -6.96 6.42 -2.25
N LEU A 49 -8.16 6.76 -2.71
CA LEU A 49 -8.42 8.04 -3.37
C LEU A 49 -8.26 9.22 -2.42
N GLN A 50 -8.71 9.06 -1.17
CA GLN A 50 -8.53 10.07 -0.14
C GLN A 50 -7.05 10.29 0.17
N SER A 51 -6.29 9.22 0.42
CA SER A 51 -4.85 9.29 0.63
C SER A 51 -4.13 9.97 -0.54
N PHE A 52 -4.55 9.67 -1.78
CA PHE A 52 -3.99 10.29 -2.96
C PHE A 52 -4.30 11.80 -3.01
N ASN A 53 -5.51 12.23 -2.66
CA ASN A 53 -5.85 13.65 -2.61
C ASN A 53 -5.09 14.40 -1.50
N ASP A 54 -4.95 13.78 -0.32
CA ASP A 54 -4.37 14.43 0.86
C ASP A 54 -2.82 14.48 0.81
N THR A 55 -2.20 13.44 0.26
CA THR A 55 -0.73 13.26 0.32
C THR A 55 -0.05 13.10 -1.04
N GLY A 56 -0.83 12.97 -2.12
CA GLY A 56 -0.33 12.63 -3.46
C GLY A 56 0.08 11.17 -3.62
N LYS A 57 -0.10 10.31 -2.60
CA LYS A 57 0.33 8.90 -2.60
C LYS A 57 -0.82 7.94 -2.29
N PHE A 58 -0.80 6.77 -2.93
CA PHE A 58 -1.70 5.65 -2.65
C PHE A 58 -1.22 4.83 -1.44
N LEU A 59 -2.15 4.29 -0.67
CA LEU A 59 -1.90 3.35 0.44
C LEU A 59 -1.47 1.95 -0.06
N CYS A 60 -1.79 1.61 -1.32
CA CYS A 60 -1.48 0.32 -1.96
C CYS A 60 -2.07 -0.90 -1.24
N LYS A 61 -3.20 -0.74 -0.55
CA LYS A 61 -4.00 -1.80 0.07
C LYS A 61 -5.06 -2.36 -0.87
N HIS A 62 -5.53 -1.56 -1.83
CA HIS A 62 -6.57 -2.01 -2.75
C HIS A 62 -6.07 -3.12 -3.71
N PRO A 63 -6.86 -4.18 -3.99
CA PRO A 63 -6.43 -5.32 -4.81
C PRO A 63 -5.86 -4.94 -6.19
N ILE A 64 -6.43 -3.93 -6.85
CA ILE A 64 -5.97 -3.45 -8.17
C ILE A 64 -4.54 -2.85 -8.11
N LEU A 65 -4.14 -2.31 -6.95
CA LEU A 65 -2.81 -1.72 -6.76
C LEU A 65 -1.75 -2.76 -6.33
N PHE A 66 -2.18 -3.92 -5.88
CA PHE A 66 -1.32 -4.96 -5.30
C PHE A 66 -0.29 -5.53 -6.30
N GLY A 67 -0.58 -5.47 -7.61
CA GLY A 67 0.30 -5.97 -8.68
C GLY A 67 1.11 -4.90 -9.43
N ARG A 68 0.87 -3.61 -9.19
CA ARG A 68 1.50 -2.50 -9.94
C ARG A 68 2.30 -1.53 -9.07
N SER A 69 2.35 -1.79 -7.78
CA SER A 69 3.09 -1.01 -6.78
C SER A 69 4.52 -1.51 -6.63
N GLU A 70 5.43 -0.70 -6.06
CA GLU A 70 6.78 -1.12 -5.68
C GLU A 70 6.76 -2.42 -4.85
N ILE A 71 5.67 -2.67 -4.11
CA ILE A 71 5.41 -3.91 -3.36
C ILE A 71 5.40 -5.13 -4.29
N ALA A 72 4.72 -5.07 -5.44
CA ALA A 72 4.67 -6.18 -6.40
C ALA A 72 6.05 -6.52 -6.97
N GLN A 73 6.86 -5.49 -7.24
CA GLN A 73 8.23 -5.67 -7.69
C GLN A 73 9.09 -6.30 -6.60
N LEU A 74 8.91 -5.88 -5.34
CA LEU A 74 9.58 -6.45 -4.18
C LEU A 74 9.15 -7.91 -3.92
N ILE A 75 7.87 -8.26 -4.09
CA ILE A 75 7.39 -9.65 -4.02
C ILE A 75 8.00 -10.49 -5.14
N LYS A 76 8.03 -9.96 -6.37
CA LYS A 76 8.67 -10.64 -7.50
C LYS A 76 10.16 -10.85 -7.23
N LEU A 77 10.85 -9.84 -6.70
CA LEU A 77 12.25 -9.92 -6.33
C LEU A 77 12.46 -10.98 -5.25
N LEU A 78 11.63 -11.00 -4.20
CA LEU A 78 11.70 -12.00 -3.14
C LEU A 78 11.53 -13.44 -3.68
N ARG A 79 10.64 -13.64 -4.66
CA ARG A 79 10.43 -14.96 -5.28
C ARG A 79 11.54 -15.37 -6.24
N THR A 80 12.15 -14.41 -6.93
CA THR A 80 13.16 -14.68 -7.98
C THR A 80 14.56 -14.79 -7.37
N ASP A 81 14.90 -13.86 -6.47
CA ASP A 81 16.19 -13.76 -5.79
C ASP A 81 15.99 -13.24 -4.35
N PRO A 82 15.78 -14.15 -3.39
CA PRO A 82 15.64 -13.79 -1.99
C PRO A 82 16.88 -13.10 -1.40
N ALA A 83 18.08 -13.42 -1.89
CA ALA A 83 19.32 -12.85 -1.36
C ALA A 83 19.45 -11.36 -1.74
N GLU A 84 19.10 -11.02 -2.98
CA GLU A 84 19.05 -9.62 -3.42
C GLU A 84 17.98 -8.82 -2.67
N PHE A 85 16.82 -9.41 -2.41
CA PHE A 85 15.79 -8.77 -1.58
C PHE A 85 16.33 -8.43 -0.18
N LEU A 86 16.97 -9.39 0.50
CA LEU A 86 17.55 -9.19 1.83
C LEU A 86 18.69 -8.16 1.81
N ARG A 87 19.51 -8.16 0.76
CA ARG A 87 20.58 -7.16 0.55
C ARG A 87 20.00 -5.74 0.44
N GLN A 88 18.96 -5.57 -0.38
CA GLN A 88 18.29 -4.28 -0.53
C GLN A 88 17.63 -3.84 0.78
N HIS A 89 16.99 -4.76 1.51
CA HIS A 89 16.39 -4.48 2.80
C HIS A 89 17.44 -3.99 3.81
N LYS A 90 18.58 -4.69 3.92
CA LYS A 90 19.71 -4.29 4.76
C LYS A 90 20.23 -2.91 4.40
N ASN A 91 20.40 -2.63 3.10
CA ASN A 91 20.84 -1.31 2.63
C ASN A 91 19.88 -0.20 3.04
N VAL A 92 18.56 -0.45 3.01
CA VAL A 92 17.57 0.53 3.49
C VAL A 92 17.72 0.78 4.99
N LEU A 93 17.87 -0.27 5.81
CA LEU A 93 18.08 -0.14 7.26
C LEU A 93 19.36 0.63 7.60
N ASP A 94 20.45 0.35 6.88
CA ASP A 94 21.73 1.04 7.07
C ASP A 94 21.63 2.53 6.70
N ASN A 95 20.90 2.86 5.63
CA ASN A 95 20.62 4.25 5.28
C ASN A 95 19.77 4.95 6.33
N ILE A 96 18.72 4.30 6.88
CA ILE A 96 17.93 4.86 7.99
C ILE A 96 18.84 5.18 9.18
N LYS A 97 19.72 4.25 9.57
CA LYS A 97 20.67 4.45 10.66
C LYS A 97 21.60 5.64 10.37
N ARG A 98 22.14 5.71 9.15
CA ARG A 98 23.02 6.79 8.69
C ARG A 98 22.34 8.16 8.74
N TYR A 99 21.16 8.32 8.14
CA TYR A 99 20.45 9.60 8.12
C TYR A 99 19.92 9.99 9.50
N LYS A 100 19.50 9.03 10.35
CA LYS A 100 19.19 9.30 11.77
C LYS A 100 20.39 9.92 12.49
N SER A 101 21.60 9.42 12.24
CA SER A 101 22.82 10.01 12.81
C SER A 101 23.09 11.39 12.23
N PHE A 102 22.99 11.58 10.90
CA PHE A 102 23.25 12.88 10.26
C PHE A 102 22.35 14.00 10.74
N VAL A 103 21.04 13.73 10.91
CA VAL A 103 20.08 14.73 11.42
C VAL A 103 20.46 15.24 12.81
N LYS A 104 21.11 14.41 13.64
CA LYS A 104 21.54 14.77 15.01
C LYS A 104 22.87 15.54 15.06
N ARG A 105 23.67 15.52 14.00
CA ARG A 105 24.98 16.18 14.04
C ARG A 105 24.86 17.70 13.85
N LYS A 106 25.76 18.44 14.51
CA LYS A 106 25.77 19.92 14.51
C LYS A 106 26.46 20.50 13.27
N ASP A 107 27.49 19.82 12.78
CA ASP A 107 28.26 20.12 11.54
C ASP A 107 27.38 20.15 10.28
N ARG A 108 26.30 19.35 10.25
CA ARG A 108 25.41 19.21 9.09
C ARG A 108 24.12 20.04 9.15
N LYS A 109 24.14 21.18 9.85
CA LYS A 109 22.93 22.02 10.04
C LYS A 109 22.30 22.45 8.70
N GLU A 110 23.13 22.83 7.73
CA GLU A 110 22.67 23.30 6.40
C GLU A 110 22.00 22.20 5.57
N LYS A 111 22.40 20.93 5.75
CA LYS A 111 21.85 19.78 5.01
C LYS A 111 20.74 19.06 5.76
N ARG A 112 20.37 19.54 6.94
CA ARG A 112 19.47 18.83 7.88
C ARG A 112 18.10 18.55 7.27
N ASP A 113 17.54 19.48 6.51
CA ASP A 113 16.22 19.28 5.88
C ASP A 113 16.27 18.29 4.71
N ALA A 114 17.37 18.26 3.95
CA ALA A 114 17.60 17.20 2.97
C ALA A 114 17.78 15.83 3.65
N ASP A 115 18.54 15.78 4.75
CA ASP A 115 18.77 14.55 5.50
C ASP A 115 17.47 14.02 6.15
N LYS A 116 16.56 14.91 6.61
CA LYS A 116 15.22 14.55 7.08
C LYS A 116 14.34 13.98 5.96
N ARG A 117 14.32 14.61 4.79
CA ARG A 117 13.55 14.11 3.62
C ARG A 117 14.05 12.73 3.17
N ASN A 118 15.38 12.54 3.14
CA ASN A 118 15.98 11.24 2.85
C ASN A 118 15.62 10.19 3.91
N LEU A 119 15.69 10.54 5.19
CA LEU A 119 15.28 9.66 6.27
C LEU A 119 13.82 9.20 6.10
N GLN A 120 12.90 10.13 5.82
CA GLN A 120 11.50 9.82 5.58
C GLN A 120 11.34 8.88 4.37
N LYS A 121 12.04 9.13 3.27
CA LYS A 121 12.04 8.26 2.08
C LYS A 121 12.47 6.84 2.39
N TYR A 122 13.56 6.65 3.14
CA TYR A 122 14.03 5.31 3.49
C TYR A 122 13.11 4.62 4.49
N GLN A 123 12.48 5.37 5.41
CA GLN A 123 11.46 4.83 6.32
C GLN A 123 10.20 4.37 5.57
N GLU A 124 9.74 5.13 4.57
CA GLU A 124 8.64 4.71 3.71
C GLU A 124 8.99 3.41 2.97
N LYS A 125 10.22 3.33 2.41
CA LYS A 125 10.68 2.12 1.73
C LYS A 125 10.75 0.91 2.68
N GLU A 126 11.19 1.10 3.92
CA GLU A 126 11.23 0.04 4.94
C GLU A 126 9.83 -0.49 5.30
N ARG A 127 8.82 0.39 5.36
CA ARG A 127 7.42 -0.04 5.54
C ARG A 127 6.97 -0.97 4.42
N LEU A 128 7.35 -0.69 3.17
CA LEU A 128 7.02 -1.56 2.04
C LEU A 128 7.68 -2.94 2.18
N PHE A 129 8.95 -3.00 2.56
CA PHE A 129 9.65 -4.27 2.83
C PHE A 129 8.96 -5.08 3.93
N LYS A 130 8.53 -4.42 5.03
CA LYS A 130 7.77 -5.08 6.10
C LYS A 130 6.42 -5.62 5.63
N MET A 131 5.65 -4.82 4.87
CA MET A 131 4.37 -5.26 4.32
C MET A 131 4.52 -6.50 3.43
N VAL A 132 5.59 -6.58 2.63
CA VAL A 132 5.88 -7.77 1.81
C VAL A 132 6.18 -9.00 2.67
N LEU A 133 6.98 -8.85 3.73
CA LEU A 133 7.32 -9.95 4.64
C LEU A 133 6.09 -10.43 5.44
N GLU A 134 5.25 -9.51 5.91
CA GLU A 134 3.99 -9.84 6.61
C GLU A 134 3.00 -10.60 5.70
N GLN A 135 3.00 -10.31 4.40
CA GLN A 135 2.17 -11.02 3.42
C GLN A 135 2.67 -12.43 3.09
N GLN A 136 3.96 -12.73 3.29
CA GLN A 136 4.48 -14.09 3.09
C GLN A 136 4.34 -14.96 4.34
N ASN A 137 4.24 -14.37 5.53
CA ASN A 137 4.05 -15.08 6.79
C ASN A 137 2.57 -15.36 7.12
N LYS A 138 1.64 -15.04 6.21
CA LYS A 138 0.21 -15.39 6.29
C LYS A 138 -0.10 -16.47 5.28
#